data_AF-A0A150FB73-F1
#
_entry.id   AF-A0A150FB73-F1
#
_cell.length_a   1.000
_cell.length_b   1.000
_cell.length_c   1.000
_cell.angle_alpha   90.00
_cell.angle_beta   90.00
_cell.angle_gamma   90.00
#
_symmetry.space_group_name_H-M   'P 1'
#
loop_
_entity.id
_entity.type
_entity.pdbx_description
1 polymer ?
#
loop_
_entity_poly.entity_id
_entity_poly.type
_entity_poly.pdbx_seq_one_letter_code
_entity_poly.pdbx_strand_id
1 'polypeptide(L)'
;MKSIQEIIAQEPVFLNDWSNKEEVLSDFDGEQWNYCSDKKVDRDVNILFASYGHANYSGNAWVLFEKDGELYEVNGSHCSCYGLEGQYSPEVVVLSELENRLVNGTFGEDDWSDNNFKKELCHFLDVGFKLNREEF
;
A
#
# COMPACT_ATOMS: atom_id res chain seq x y z
N MET A 1 -8.19 -17.31 -0.87
CA MET A 1 -8.31 -15.88 -0.59
C MET A 1 -9.48 -15.64 0.36
N LYS A 2 -9.28 -14.82 1.39
CA LYS A 2 -10.32 -14.36 2.31
C LYS A 2 -11.39 -13.53 1.60
N SER A 3 -12.60 -13.55 2.12
CA SER A 3 -13.69 -12.64 1.72
C SER A 3 -13.43 -11.21 2.21
N ILE A 4 -14.16 -10.23 1.66
CA ILE A 4 -14.06 -8.82 2.07
C ILE A 4 -14.30 -8.67 3.59
N GLN A 5 -15.32 -9.33 4.13
CA GLN A 5 -15.65 -9.25 5.56
C GLN A 5 -14.56 -9.85 6.44
N GLU A 6 -13.97 -10.97 6.02
CA GLU A 6 -12.83 -11.57 6.71
C GLU A 6 -11.60 -10.67 6.64
N ILE A 7 -11.37 -9.97 5.51
CA ILE A 7 -10.27 -9.02 5.35
C ILE A 7 -10.41 -7.82 6.30
N ILE A 8 -11.61 -7.23 6.36
CA ILE A 8 -11.92 -6.04 7.18
C ILE A 8 -11.79 -6.34 8.67
N ALA A 9 -12.11 -7.56 9.10
CA ALA A 9 -12.08 -7.97 10.49
C ALA A 9 -10.66 -8.26 11.03
N GLN A 10 -9.62 -8.17 10.19
CA GLN A 10 -8.24 -8.43 10.61
C GLN A 10 -7.61 -7.23 11.31
N GLU A 11 -6.60 -7.50 12.12
CA GLU A 11 -5.69 -6.46 12.59
C GLU A 11 -4.91 -5.85 11.42
N PRO A 12 -4.70 -4.53 11.42
CA PRO A 12 -3.98 -3.85 10.36
C PRO A 12 -2.50 -4.23 10.35
N VAL A 13 -1.93 -4.33 9.15
CA VAL A 13 -0.52 -4.63 8.94
C VAL A 13 0.18 -3.40 8.36
N PHE A 14 1.19 -2.91 9.08
CA PHE A 14 2.07 -1.83 8.62
C PHE A 14 3.49 -2.40 8.47
N LEU A 15 4.12 -2.12 7.33
CA LEU A 15 5.42 -2.70 6.97
C LEU A 15 6.41 -1.62 6.54
N ASN A 16 7.69 -2.00 6.61
CA ASN A 16 8.83 -1.22 6.15
C ASN A 16 8.91 0.11 6.91
N ASP A 17 8.78 1.24 6.24
CA ASP A 17 8.94 2.57 6.86
C ASP A 17 7.69 3.04 7.62
N TRP A 18 6.59 2.28 7.58
CA TRP A 18 5.37 2.58 8.33
C TRP A 18 5.11 1.61 9.47
N SER A 19 4.63 2.16 10.58
CA SER A 19 4.29 1.43 11.81
C SER A 19 2.84 1.62 12.27
N ASN A 20 2.14 2.63 11.74
CA ASN A 20 0.78 2.97 12.16
C ASN A 20 0.03 3.81 11.12
N LYS A 21 -1.30 3.95 11.31
CA LYS A 21 -2.21 4.70 10.43
C LYS A 21 -1.82 6.17 10.27
N GLU A 22 -1.36 6.84 11.33
CA GLU A 22 -1.09 8.28 11.28
C GLU A 22 0.13 8.59 10.39
N GLU A 23 1.16 7.75 10.40
CA GLU A 23 2.31 7.86 9.50
C GLU A 23 1.89 7.75 8.03
N VAL A 24 1.08 6.73 7.70
CA VAL A 24 0.55 6.54 6.34
C VAL A 24 -0.19 7.79 5.88
N LEU A 25 -1.14 8.28 6.68
CA LEU A 25 -1.95 9.43 6.29
C LEU A 25 -1.12 10.71 6.19
N SER A 26 -0.17 10.93 7.11
CA SER A 26 0.69 12.12 7.12
C SER A 26 1.57 12.23 5.88
N ASP A 27 2.15 11.12 5.43
CA ASP A 27 3.01 11.12 4.24
C ASP A 27 2.26 11.49 2.96
N PHE A 28 0.99 11.11 2.84
CA PHE A 28 0.15 11.49 1.70
C PHE A 28 -0.42 12.91 1.80
N ASP A 29 -0.63 13.43 3.01
CA ASP A 29 -1.29 14.72 3.24
C ASP A 29 -0.42 15.90 2.79
N GLY A 30 0.89 15.81 3.05
CA GLY A 30 1.86 16.84 2.68
C GLY A 30 1.73 18.16 3.41
N GLU A 31 0.78 18.30 4.34
CA GLU A 31 0.65 19.46 5.21
C GLU A 31 1.94 19.76 5.96
N GLN A 32 2.69 18.71 6.37
CA GLN A 32 3.97 18.84 7.06
C GLN A 32 5.03 19.65 6.27
N TRP A 33 4.87 19.74 4.93
CA TRP A 33 5.79 20.44 4.03
C TRP A 33 5.23 21.76 3.49
N ASN A 34 4.10 22.25 4.04
CA ASN A 34 3.32 23.34 3.45
C ASN A 34 2.91 23.08 2.00
N TYR A 35 2.77 21.81 1.61
CA TYR A 35 2.32 21.44 0.28
C TYR A 35 0.80 21.64 0.19
N CYS A 36 0.36 22.62 -0.59
CA CYS A 36 -1.07 22.82 -0.85
C CYS A 36 -1.53 21.90 -1.99
N SER A 37 -2.01 20.71 -1.63
CA SER A 37 -2.67 19.79 -2.55
C SER A 37 -4.17 20.04 -2.58
N ASP A 38 -4.78 20.03 -3.77
CA ASP A 38 -6.25 19.96 -3.91
C ASP A 38 -6.79 18.56 -3.53
N LYS A 39 -5.92 17.54 -3.56
CA LYS A 39 -6.25 16.17 -3.14
C LYS A 39 -6.05 16.04 -1.64
N LYS A 40 -7.16 16.06 -0.91
CA LYS A 40 -7.18 15.87 0.55
C LYS A 40 -7.15 14.39 0.89
N VAL A 41 -6.38 14.06 1.92
CA VAL A 41 -6.38 12.72 2.51
C VAL A 41 -7.67 12.53 3.30
N ASP A 42 -8.38 11.44 3.01
CA ASP A 42 -9.47 11.01 3.88
C ASP A 42 -8.91 10.28 5.10
N ARG A 43 -9.08 10.88 6.27
CA ARG A 43 -8.57 10.32 7.53
C ARG A 43 -9.57 9.37 8.21
N ASP A 44 -10.83 9.36 7.76
CA ASP A 44 -11.89 8.50 8.31
C ASP A 44 -12.01 7.18 7.53
N VAL A 45 -10.86 6.54 7.32
CA VAL A 45 -10.75 5.24 6.63
C VAL A 45 -10.17 4.18 7.55
N ASN A 46 -10.50 2.92 7.29
CA ASN A 46 -9.95 1.78 8.02
C ASN A 46 -8.77 1.19 7.24
N ILE A 47 -7.53 1.55 7.59
CA ILE A 47 -6.34 1.00 6.93
C ILE A 47 -6.17 -0.46 7.35
N LEU A 48 -6.00 -1.35 6.37
CA LEU A 48 -5.92 -2.80 6.57
C LEU A 48 -4.50 -3.32 6.32
N PHE A 49 -3.84 -2.79 5.30
CA PHE A 49 -2.48 -3.15 4.95
C PHE A 49 -1.79 -1.93 4.35
N ALA A 50 -0.59 -1.59 4.81
CA ALA A 50 0.17 -0.49 4.27
C ALA A 50 1.66 -0.82 4.27
N SER A 51 2.33 -0.49 3.16
CA SER A 51 3.77 -0.71 3.03
C SER A 51 4.39 0.40 2.20
N TYR A 52 5.41 1.02 2.77
CA TYR A 52 6.22 2.05 2.12
C TYR A 52 7.67 1.75 2.37
N GLY A 53 8.46 1.67 1.30
CA GLY A 53 9.91 1.55 1.40
C GLY A 53 10.57 2.70 0.66
N HIS A 54 11.63 3.21 1.27
CA HIS A 54 12.47 4.25 0.71
C HIS A 54 13.95 3.82 0.68
N ALA A 55 14.48 3.57 -0.51
CA ALA A 55 15.89 3.27 -0.74
C ALA A 55 16.38 3.83 -2.08
N ASN A 56 17.69 3.99 -2.24
CA ASN A 56 18.30 4.50 -3.48
C ASN A 56 17.71 5.85 -3.97
N TYR A 57 17.34 6.73 -3.04
CA TYR A 57 16.67 8.00 -3.32
C TYR A 57 15.32 7.88 -4.05
N SER A 58 14.70 6.70 -3.99
CA SER A 58 13.38 6.42 -4.53
C SER A 58 12.52 5.78 -3.46
N GLY A 59 11.22 5.98 -3.53
CA GLY A 59 10.28 5.30 -2.65
C GLY A 59 9.02 4.90 -3.39
N ASN A 60 8.43 3.79 -2.95
CA ASN A 60 7.16 3.28 -3.47
C ASN A 60 6.30 2.87 -2.28
N ALA A 61 5.01 3.20 -2.35
CA ALA A 61 4.03 2.95 -1.33
C ALA A 61 2.79 2.29 -1.93
N TRP A 62 2.21 1.36 -1.17
CA TRP A 62 0.88 0.81 -1.43
C TRP A 62 0.10 0.68 -0.14
N VAL A 63 -1.17 1.09 -0.18
CA VAL A 63 -2.10 1.05 0.96
C VAL A 63 -3.39 0.41 0.51
N LEU A 64 -3.85 -0.59 1.26
CA LEU A 64 -5.19 -1.16 1.20
C LEU A 64 -5.99 -0.67 2.41
N PHE A 65 -7.17 -0.15 2.17
CA PHE A 65 -8.08 0.26 3.23
C PHE A 65 -9.54 -0.04 2.87
N GLU A 66 -10.37 -0.03 3.89
CA GLU A 66 -11.82 -0.12 3.74
C GLU A 66 -12.47 1.24 4.01
N LYS A 67 -13.53 1.49 3.24
CA LYS A 67 -14.46 2.58 3.45
C LYS A 67 -15.85 2.17 3.00
N ASP A 68 -16.86 2.39 3.84
CA ASP A 68 -18.27 2.09 3.56
C ASP A 68 -18.55 0.63 3.11
N GLY A 69 -17.75 -0.31 3.61
CA GLY A 69 -17.81 -1.74 3.31
C GLY A 69 -17.13 -2.16 2.00
N GLU A 70 -16.49 -1.22 1.30
CA GLU A 70 -15.76 -1.45 0.05
C GLU A 70 -14.25 -1.29 0.25
N LEU A 71 -13.47 -2.02 -0.56
CA LEU A 71 -12.01 -1.97 -0.51
C LEU A 71 -11.45 -0.98 -1.54
N TYR A 72 -10.47 -0.21 -1.09
CA TYR A 72 -9.77 0.76 -1.91
C TYR A 72 -8.26 0.59 -1.76
N GLU A 73 -7.53 0.95 -2.82
CA GLU A 73 -6.09 1.07 -2.78
C GLU A 73 -5.60 2.48 -3.10
N VAL A 74 -4.50 2.87 -2.49
CA VAL A 74 -3.73 4.06 -2.88
C VAL A 74 -2.31 3.62 -3.20
N ASN A 75 -1.82 4.11 -4.33
CA ASN A 75 -0.44 3.95 -4.77
C ASN A 75 0.27 5.30 -4.65
N GLY A 76 1.51 5.29 -4.19
CA GLY A 76 2.35 6.48 -4.15
C GLY A 76 3.78 6.14 -4.53
N SER A 77 4.49 7.06 -5.18
CA SER A 77 5.91 6.86 -5.48
C SER A 77 6.63 8.18 -5.67
N HIS A 78 7.94 8.16 -5.50
CA HIS A 78 8.76 9.34 -5.73
C HIS A 78 10.18 8.98 -6.14
N CYS A 79 10.84 9.92 -6.82
CA CYS A 79 12.25 9.84 -7.17
C CYS A 79 12.94 11.15 -6.83
N SER A 80 14.05 11.07 -6.09
CA SER A 80 15.03 12.13 -5.78
C SER A 80 14.56 13.39 -5.05
N CYS A 81 13.31 13.83 -5.17
CA CYS A 81 12.76 15.05 -4.56
C CYS A 81 11.26 14.86 -4.27
N TYR A 82 10.80 15.33 -3.09
CA TYR A 82 9.43 15.18 -2.57
C TYR A 82 9.07 13.73 -2.21
N GLY A 83 8.11 13.55 -1.30
CA GLY A 83 7.62 12.25 -0.83
C GLY A 83 6.30 11.86 -1.51
N LEU A 84 5.31 11.44 -0.72
CA LEU A 84 4.02 10.93 -1.21
C LEU A 84 2.93 12.01 -1.29
N GLU A 85 3.29 13.28 -1.09
CA GLU A 85 2.35 14.37 -0.92
C GLU A 85 1.49 14.59 -2.15
N GLY A 86 0.18 14.74 -1.96
CA GLY A 86 -0.77 15.00 -3.05
C GLY A 86 -0.96 13.81 -4.00
N GLN A 87 -0.47 12.63 -3.64
CA GLN A 87 -0.66 11.39 -4.41
C GLN A 87 -1.85 10.56 -3.91
N TYR A 88 -2.54 10.99 -2.85
CA TYR A 88 -3.73 10.32 -2.34
C TYR A 88 -4.84 10.31 -3.40
N SER A 89 -4.98 9.17 -4.09
CA SER A 89 -5.91 8.96 -5.18
C SER A 89 -6.49 7.55 -5.08
N PRO A 90 -7.49 7.32 -4.22
CA PRO A 90 -8.06 5.99 -4.01
C PRO A 90 -8.68 5.38 -5.27
N GLU A 91 -8.43 4.10 -5.47
CA GLU A 91 -9.01 3.28 -6.54
C GLU A 91 -9.72 2.07 -5.94
N VAL A 92 -10.86 1.67 -6.50
CA VAL A 92 -11.62 0.49 -6.03
C VAL A 92 -10.83 -0.77 -6.29
N VAL A 93 -10.72 -1.64 -5.28
CA VAL A 93 -10.02 -2.92 -5.40
C VAL A 93 -10.96 -4.02 -5.85
N VAL A 94 -10.58 -4.70 -6.93
CA VAL A 94 -11.21 -5.95 -7.37
C VAL A 94 -10.33 -7.12 -6.90
N LEU A 95 -10.82 -7.93 -5.95
CA LEU A 95 -10.03 -8.99 -5.32
C LEU A 95 -9.40 -9.98 -6.31
N SER A 96 -10.10 -10.36 -7.38
CA SER A 96 -9.55 -11.25 -8.41
C SER A 96 -8.40 -10.62 -9.21
N GLU A 97 -8.42 -9.30 -9.39
CA GLU A 97 -7.31 -8.58 -10.02
C GLU A 97 -6.10 -8.53 -9.08
N LEU A 98 -6.32 -8.23 -7.80
CA LEU A 98 -5.28 -8.21 -6.79
C LEU A 98 -4.63 -9.60 -6.64
N GLU A 99 -5.43 -10.66 -6.57
CA GLU A 99 -4.94 -12.04 -6.57
C GLU A 99 -4.12 -12.34 -7.83
N ASN A 100 -4.60 -11.94 -9.02
CA ASN A 100 -3.86 -12.15 -10.26
C ASN A 100 -2.52 -11.38 -10.28
N ARG A 101 -2.48 -10.15 -9.78
CA ARG A 101 -1.26 -9.34 -9.62
C ARG A 101 -0.24 -10.03 -8.72
N LEU A 102 -0.70 -10.68 -7.64
CA LEU A 102 0.14 -11.44 -6.72
C LEU A 102 0.62 -12.77 -7.32
N VAL A 103 -0.28 -13.57 -7.87
CA VAL A 103 0.04 -14.94 -8.31
C VAL A 103 0.79 -14.95 -9.63
N ASN A 104 0.39 -14.10 -10.59
CA ASN A 104 0.90 -14.10 -11.96
C ASN A 104 1.78 -12.88 -12.29
N GLY A 105 1.82 -11.87 -11.40
CA GLY A 105 2.67 -10.69 -11.53
C GLY A 105 3.73 -10.58 -10.44
N THR A 106 4.53 -9.52 -10.49
CA THR A 106 5.58 -9.22 -9.51
C THR A 106 5.11 -8.22 -8.44
N PHE A 107 3.80 -8.13 -8.20
CA PHE A 107 3.26 -7.14 -7.28
C PHE A 107 3.72 -7.42 -5.83
N GLY A 108 4.26 -6.39 -5.18
CA GLY A 108 4.87 -6.49 -3.85
C GLY A 108 6.27 -7.09 -3.80
N GLU A 109 6.88 -7.36 -4.96
CA GLU A 109 8.30 -7.72 -5.10
C GLU A 109 9.10 -6.50 -5.55
N ASP A 110 10.07 -6.10 -4.73
CA ASP A 110 10.89 -4.92 -4.96
C ASP A 110 12.38 -5.23 -4.75
N ASP A 111 13.22 -4.64 -5.57
CA ASP A 111 14.68 -4.74 -5.49
C ASP A 111 15.36 -3.38 -5.50
N TRP A 112 14.58 -2.30 -5.45
CA TRP A 112 15.08 -0.95 -5.61
C TRP A 112 14.81 -0.03 -4.42
N SER A 113 13.59 -0.06 -3.88
CA SER A 113 13.13 0.83 -2.81
C SER A 113 13.02 0.15 -1.44
N ASP A 114 13.54 -1.07 -1.30
CA ASP A 114 13.40 -1.93 -0.11
C ASP A 114 11.93 -2.14 0.33
N ASN A 115 10.97 -2.04 -0.60
CA ASN A 115 9.54 -2.17 -0.35
C ASN A 115 8.99 -3.57 -0.70
N ASN A 116 9.61 -4.63 -0.15
CA ASN A 116 9.06 -5.98 -0.29
C ASN A 116 7.91 -6.21 0.70
N PHE A 117 6.74 -6.58 0.18
CA PHE A 117 5.56 -6.85 1.01
C PHE A 117 4.71 -8.02 0.50
N LYS A 118 5.08 -8.63 -0.63
CA LYS A 118 4.27 -9.68 -1.27
C LYS A 118 3.97 -10.85 -0.33
N LYS A 119 4.95 -11.30 0.43
CA LYS A 119 4.81 -12.47 1.30
C LYS A 119 3.78 -12.20 2.40
N GLU A 120 3.88 -11.05 3.02
CA GLU A 120 3.01 -10.56 4.08
C GLU A 120 1.60 -10.33 3.53
N LEU A 121 1.48 -9.74 2.34
CA LEU A 121 0.18 -9.54 1.70
C LEU A 121 -0.49 -10.85 1.29
N CYS A 122 0.26 -11.80 0.73
CA CYS A 122 -0.23 -13.15 0.46
C CYS A 122 -0.75 -13.83 1.74
N HIS A 123 -0.01 -13.71 2.85
CA HIS A 123 -0.45 -14.24 4.14
C HIS A 123 -1.72 -13.53 4.66
N PHE A 124 -1.74 -12.20 4.59
CA PHE A 124 -2.87 -11.37 5.00
C PHE A 124 -4.15 -11.72 4.23
N LEU A 125 -4.05 -11.95 2.93
CA LEU A 125 -5.19 -12.27 2.05
C LEU A 125 -5.52 -13.76 1.95
N ASP A 126 -4.70 -14.65 2.55
CA ASP A 126 -4.77 -16.10 2.36
C ASP A 126 -4.70 -16.52 0.87
N VAL A 127 -3.65 -16.05 0.20
CA VAL A 127 -3.29 -16.35 -1.19
C VAL A 127 -1.97 -17.12 -1.19
N GLY A 128 -1.84 -18.09 -2.08
CA GLY A 128 -0.60 -18.89 -2.22
C GLY A 128 0.60 -18.01 -2.56
N PHE A 129 1.61 -17.99 -1.68
CA PHE A 129 2.84 -17.25 -1.92
C PHE A 129 3.72 -17.93 -2.97
N LYS A 130 4.22 -17.13 -3.92
CA LYS A 130 5.21 -17.51 -4.93
C LYS A 130 5.98 -16.27 -5.36
N LEU A 131 7.31 -16.34 -5.41
CA LEU A 131 8.13 -15.30 -6.04
C LEU A 131 8.06 -15.42 -7.57
N ASN A 132 7.92 -14.30 -8.26
CA ASN A 132 7.80 -14.24 -9.71
C ASN A 132 8.97 -13.52 -10.40
N ARG A 133 9.76 -12.70 -9.70
CA ARG A 133 11.08 -12.25 -10.17
C ARG A 133 12.08 -13.39 -10.14
N GLU A 134 12.93 -13.42 -11.15
CA GLU A 134 14.16 -14.21 -11.15
C GLU A 134 15.21 -13.48 -10.29
N GLU A 135 15.86 -14.20 -9.37
CA GLU A 135 17.06 -13.69 -8.69
C GLU A 135 18.18 -13.63 -9.74
N PHE A 136 18.68 -12.43 -10.05
CA PHE A 136 19.79 -12.21 -10.98
C PHE A 136 21.15 -12.21 -10.26
#